data_AF-A0A2J8LS19-F1
#
_entry.id   AF-A0A2J8LS19-F1
#
_cell.length_a   1.000
_cell.length_b   1.000
_cell.length_c   1.000
_cell.angle_alpha   90.00
_cell.angle_beta   90.00
_cell.angle_gamma   90.00
#
_symmetry.space_group_name_H-M   'P 1'
#
loop_
_entity.id
_entity.type
_entity.pdbx_description
1 polymer ?
#
loop_
_entity_poly.entity_id
_entity_poly.type
_entity_poly.pdbx_seq_one_letter_code
_entity_poly.pdbx_strand_id
1 'polypeptide(L)'
;MDSLAAGELNARHQPWTIIECLKYICTGDFPPGTKGNTFVHDPKVAQETDVRAQIRLQFRDVNGELIAVQRSMVCTQKSKKTEFKTLEGVITRTKIV
;
A
#
# COMPACT_ATOMS: atom_id res chain seq x y z
N MET A 1 4.27 2.19 -19.03
CA MET A 1 3.07 1.76 -18.28
C MET A 1 3.59 0.74 -17.30
N ASP A 2 4.27 1.22 -16.27
CA ASP A 2 5.15 0.35 -15.49
C ASP A 2 4.51 0.08 -14.15
N SER A 3 3.79 -1.04 -14.15
CA SER A 3 3.69 -2.01 -13.06
C SER A 3 3.49 -1.40 -11.67
N LEU A 4 2.21 -1.24 -11.31
CA LEU A 4 1.75 -1.29 -9.93
C LEU A 4 2.19 -2.65 -9.34
N ALA A 5 3.33 -2.70 -8.65
CA ALA A 5 3.77 -3.89 -7.91
C ALA A 5 2.87 -4.06 -6.68
N ALA A 6 1.62 -4.46 -6.93
CA ALA A 6 0.62 -4.84 -5.95
C ALA A 6 0.89 -6.29 -5.52
N GLY A 7 1.97 -6.50 -4.78
CA GLY A 7 2.03 -7.69 -3.93
C GLY A 7 0.94 -7.56 -2.88
N GLU A 8 -0.15 -8.31 -3.03
CA GLU A 8 -1.07 -8.71 -1.96
C GLU A 8 -1.82 -7.60 -1.19
N LEU A 9 -2.31 -6.59 -1.91
CA LEU A 9 -3.50 -5.87 -1.43
C LEU A 9 -4.71 -6.80 -1.58
N ASN A 10 -5.71 -6.69 -0.68
CA ASN A 10 -6.91 -7.52 -0.69
C ASN A 10 -7.79 -7.23 -1.94
N ALA A 11 -7.31 -7.62 -3.12
CA ALA A 11 -7.82 -7.24 -4.42
C ALA A 11 -8.94 -8.17 -4.88
N ARG A 12 -10.01 -8.29 -4.07
CA ARG A 12 -11.27 -8.84 -4.56
C ARG A 12 -11.96 -7.79 -5.45
N HIS A 13 -11.46 -7.58 -6.67
CA HIS A 13 -12.17 -7.02 -7.84
C HIS A 13 -13.05 -5.77 -7.67
N GLN A 14 -12.83 -4.93 -6.66
CA GLN A 14 -13.64 -3.73 -6.44
C GLN A 14 -12.84 -2.48 -6.85
N PRO A 15 -13.30 -1.64 -7.80
CA PRO A 15 -12.61 -0.40 -8.23
C PRO A 15 -12.33 0.58 -7.07
N TRP A 16 -13.03 0.39 -5.96
CA TRP A 16 -12.86 1.07 -4.67
C TRP A 16 -11.42 0.93 -4.12
N THR A 17 -10.76 -0.21 -4.30
CA THR A 17 -9.41 -0.48 -3.76
C THR A 17 -8.34 0.44 -4.34
N ILE A 18 -8.48 0.90 -5.60
CA ILE A 18 -7.52 1.83 -6.21
C ILE A 18 -7.64 3.22 -5.56
N ILE A 19 -8.86 3.72 -5.38
CA ILE A 19 -9.10 5.03 -4.76
C ILE A 19 -8.63 5.03 -3.30
N GLU A 20 -8.85 3.92 -2.59
CA GLU A 20 -8.38 3.72 -1.22
C GLU A 20 -6.84 3.70 -1.12
N CYS A 21 -6.16 3.06 -2.07
CA CYS A 21 -4.70 3.10 -2.15
C CYS A 21 -4.16 4.50 -2.43
N LEU A 22 -4.82 5.27 -3.30
CA LEU A 22 -4.48 6.67 -3.58
C LEU A 22 -4.67 7.55 -2.34
N LYS A 23 -5.77 7.35 -1.60
CA LYS A 23 -5.99 8.05 -0.33
C LYS A 23 -4.87 7.73 0.66
N TYR A 24 -4.60 6.44 0.88
CA TYR A 24 -3.59 6.00 1.85
C TYR A 24 -2.18 6.49 1.50
N ILE A 25 -1.76 6.45 0.24
CA ILE A 25 -0.41 6.90 -0.14
C ILE A 25 -0.23 8.42 0.03
N CYS A 26 -1.31 9.19 -0.16
CA CYS A 26 -1.29 10.65 -0.03
C CYS A 26 -1.45 11.14 1.42
N THR A 27 -2.33 10.53 2.23
CA THR A 27 -2.68 11.03 3.56
C THR A 27 -2.20 10.13 4.71
N GLY A 28 -1.92 8.86 4.43
CA GLY A 28 -1.64 7.85 5.46
C GLY A 28 -2.90 7.32 6.17
N ASP A 29 -4.09 7.81 5.81
CA ASP A 29 -5.34 7.39 6.42
C ASP A 29 -5.92 6.17 5.73
N PHE A 30 -6.47 5.27 6.54
CA PHE A 30 -7.24 4.15 6.03
C PHE A 30 -8.63 4.59 5.53
N PRO A 31 -9.24 3.79 4.64
CA PRO A 31 -10.65 3.94 4.29
C PRO A 31 -11.57 3.85 5.52
N PRO A 32 -12.71 4.56 5.53
CA PRO A 32 -13.67 4.48 6.63
C PRO A 32 -14.14 3.04 6.84
N GLY A 33 -14.16 2.59 8.09
CA GLY A 33 -14.57 1.22 8.45
C GLY A 33 -13.48 0.15 8.29
N THR A 34 -12.31 0.50 7.76
CA THR A 34 -11.15 -0.40 7.70
C THR A 34 -10.13 -0.09 8.80
N LYS A 35 -9.47 -1.13 9.30
CA LYS A 35 -8.26 -1.05 10.12
C LYS A 35 -7.11 -1.65 9.31
N GLY A 36 -5.85 -1.35 9.63
CA GLY A 36 -4.70 -1.78 8.79
C GLY A 36 -4.67 -3.27 8.46
N ASN A 37 -5.16 -4.13 9.35
CA ASN A 37 -5.30 -5.58 9.17
C ASN A 37 -6.35 -6.03 8.13
N THR A 38 -7.25 -5.15 7.68
CA THR A 38 -8.22 -5.41 6.59
C THR A 38 -7.78 -4.84 5.24
N PHE A 39 -6.72 -4.02 5.24
CA PHE A 39 -6.20 -3.34 4.06
C PHE A 39 -5.16 -4.19 3.31
N VAL A 40 -4.41 -5.00 4.05
CA VAL A 40 -3.51 -6.03 3.51
C VAL A 40 -4.29 -7.34 3.34
N HIS A 41 -3.92 -8.16 2.35
CA HIS A 41 -4.51 -9.49 2.22
C HIS A 41 -4.33 -10.32 3.51
N ASP A 42 -5.37 -11.05 3.91
CA ASP A 42 -5.36 -11.77 5.19
C ASP A 42 -4.36 -12.93 5.13
N PRO A 43 -3.36 -12.98 6.03
CA PRO A 43 -2.36 -14.05 6.04
C PRO A 43 -2.95 -15.46 6.17
N LYS A 44 -4.09 -15.63 6.87
CA LYS A 44 -4.76 -16.94 6.98
C LYS A 44 -5.32 -17.40 5.64
N VAL A 45 -5.82 -16.45 4.84
CA VAL A 45 -6.36 -16.74 3.51
C VAL A 45 -5.21 -17.01 2.53
N ALA A 46 -4.10 -16.27 2.66
CA ALA A 46 -2.88 -16.51 1.91
C ALA A 46 -2.15 -17.80 2.31
N GLN A 47 -2.48 -18.38 3.48
CA GLN A 47 -1.73 -19.48 4.11
C GLN A 47 -0.26 -19.13 4.40
N GLU A 48 0.01 -17.85 4.63
CA GLU A 48 1.33 -17.28 4.90
C GLU A 48 1.42 -16.80 6.36
N THR A 49 2.63 -16.77 6.91
CA THR A 49 2.84 -16.17 8.25
C THR A 49 2.90 -14.65 8.16
N ASP A 50 3.49 -14.13 7.09
CA ASP A 50 3.67 -12.69 6.86
C ASP A 50 3.23 -12.35 5.44
N VAL A 51 2.23 -11.49 5.31
CA VAL A 51 1.82 -10.90 4.02
C VAL A 51 2.34 -9.49 3.95
N ARG A 52 3.07 -9.16 2.88
CA ARG A 52 3.62 -7.83 2.66
C ARG A 52 2.84 -7.14 1.55
N ALA A 53 2.46 -5.90 1.79
CA ALA A 53 1.83 -5.07 0.78
C ALA A 53 2.63 -3.81 0.51
N GLN A 54 2.53 -3.33 -0.72
CA GLN A 54 3.24 -2.15 -1.17
C GLN A 54 2.40 -1.34 -2.15
N ILE A 55 2.36 -0.02 -1.94
CA ILE A 55 1.74 0.94 -2.86
C ILE A 55 2.84 1.85 -3.40
N ARG A 56 2.88 2.01 -4.72
CA ARG A 56 3.77 2.94 -5.42
C ARG A 56 2.94 3.91 -6.25
N LEU A 57 3.17 5.21 -6.09
CA LEU A 57 2.53 6.27 -6.85
C LEU A 57 3.60 7.15 -7.48
N GLN A 58 3.51 7.37 -8.78
CA GLN A 58 4.38 8.28 -9.50
C GLN A 58 3.54 9.40 -10.12
N PHE A 59 3.95 10.65 -9.91
CA PHE A 59 3.29 11.84 -10.46
C PHE A 59 4.30 12.93 -10.81
N ARG A 60 3.87 13.92 -11.59
CA ARG A 60 4.65 15.14 -11.82
C ARG A 60 4.15 16.24 -10.91
N ASP A 61 5.06 16.95 -10.25
CA ASP A 61 4.69 18.11 -9.46
C ASP A 61 4.39 19.33 -10.35
N VAL A 62 4.06 20.46 -9.72
CA VAL A 62 3.77 21.72 -10.41
C VAL A 62 4.98 22.28 -11.19
N ASN A 63 6.18 21.84 -10.86
CA ASN A 63 7.43 22.22 -11.53
C ASN A 63 7.79 21.24 -12.66
N GLY A 64 6.97 20.21 -12.90
CA GLY A 64 7.24 19.15 -13.88
C GLY A 64 8.23 18.09 -13.41
N GLU A 65 8.67 18.12 -12.15
CA GLU A 65 9.61 17.15 -11.58
C GLU A 65 8.90 15.82 -11.32
N LEU A 66 9.59 14.72 -11.58
CA LEU A 66 9.04 13.39 -11.34
C LEU A 66 9.16 13.03 -9.86
N ILE A 67 8.03 12.77 -9.23
CA ILE A 67 7.92 12.35 -7.84
C ILE A 67 7.45 10.90 -7.81
N ALA A 68 8.17 10.06 -7.08
CA ALA A 68 7.77 8.70 -6.76
C ALA A 68 7.56 8.58 -5.25
N VAL A 69 6.40 8.06 -4.85
CA VAL A 69 6.04 7.78 -3.47
C VAL A 69 5.85 6.28 -3.33
N GLN A 70 6.34 5.72 -2.24
CA GLN A 70 6.20 4.32 -1.87
C GLN A 70 5.76 4.22 -0.41
N ARG A 71 4.79 3.34 -0.14
CA ARG A 71 4.38 2.95 1.21
C ARG A 71 4.40 1.43 1.29
N SER A 72 5.17 0.88 2.22
CA SER A 72 5.24 -0.56 2.47
C SER A 72 4.61 -0.89 3.82
N MET A 73 3.94 -2.04 3.90
CA MET A 73 3.23 -2.50 5.08
C MET A 73 3.30 -4.03 5.18
N VAL A 74 3.09 -4.56 6.37
CA VAL A 74 3.08 -6.00 6.63
C VAL A 74 1.94 -6.38 7.56
N CYS A 75 1.35 -7.53 7.29
CA CYS A 75 0.36 -8.18 8.14
C CYS A 75 0.91 -9.54 8.57
N THR A 76 1.10 -9.72 9.87
CA THR A 76 1.69 -10.95 10.44
C THR A 76 0.61 -11.74 11.19
N GLN A 77 0.50 -13.02 10.89
CA GLN A 77 -0.31 -13.97 11.65
C GLN A 77 0.41 -14.34 12.95
N LYS A 78 -0.15 -13.93 14.10
CA LYS A 78 0.24 -14.46 15.41
C LYS A 78 -0.76 -15.52 15.85
N SER A 79 -0.45 -16.30 16.89
CA SER A 79 -1.24 -17.47 17.31
C SER A 79 -2.74 -17.19 17.53
N LYS A 80 -3.14 -15.98 17.96
CA LYS A 80 -4.54 -15.62 18.22
C LYS A 80 -5.06 -14.40 17.46
N LYS A 81 -4.17 -13.62 16.84
CA LYS A 81 -4.53 -12.34 16.20
C LYS A 81 -3.62 -12.05 15.02
N THR A 82 -4.12 -11.24 14.10
CA THR A 82 -3.32 -10.69 13.02
C THR A 82 -2.82 -9.31 13.44
N GLU A 83 -1.53 -9.06 13.27
CA GLU A 83 -0.89 -7.78 13.60
C GLU A 83 -0.55 -7.04 12.31
N PHE A 84 -0.94 -5.77 12.21
CA PHE A 84 -0.59 -4.92 11.09
C PHE A 84 0.51 -3.93 11.49
N LYS A 85 1.48 -3.72 10.60
CA LYS A 85 2.51 -2.69 10.76
C LYS A 85 2.73 -1.95 9.44
N THR A 86 2.81 -0.63 9.52
CA THR A 86 3.41 0.20 8.47
C THR A 86 4.93 0.07 8.59
N LEU A 87 5.63 -0.23 7.50
CA LEU A 87 7.07 -0.43 7.49
C LEU A 87 7.80 0.87 7.16
N GLU A 88 7.63 1.36 5.93
CA GLU A 88 8.40 2.48 5.40
C GLU A 88 7.53 3.35 4.48
N GLY A 89 7.82 4.65 4.49
CA GLY A 89 7.31 5.61 3.51
C GLY A 89 8.49 6.29 2.84
N VAL A 90 8.68 6.02 1.55
CA VAL A 90 9.78 6.59 0.75
C VAL A 90 9.21 7.58 -0.24
N ILE A 91 9.83 8.76 -0.33
CA ILE A 91 9.52 9.77 -1.35
C ILE A 91 10.82 10.08 -2.08
N THR A 92 10.81 9.91 -3.40
CA THR A 92 11.95 10.17 -4.27
C THR A 92 11.57 11.26 -5.27
N ARG A 93 12.42 12.28 -5.40
CA ARG A 93 12.31 13.29 -6.46
C ARG A 93 13.45 13.09 -7.44
N THR A 94 13.11 12.89 -8.71
CA THR A 94 14.11 12.81 -9.79
C THR A 94 14.05 14.09 -10.59
N LYS A 95 15.10 14.91 -10.48
CA LYS A 95 15.29 16.07 -11.33
C LYS A 95 15.88 15.59 -12.66
N ILE A 96 15.19 15.86 -13.76
CA ILE A 96 15.77 15.71 -15.09
C ILE A 96 16.70 16.93 -15.25
N VAL A 97 18.00 16.68 -15.13
CA VAL A 97 19.07 17.64 -15.44
C VAL A 97 19.37 17.65 -16.93
#